data_AF-A0A0R1MJK4-F1
#
_entry.id   AF-A0A0R1MJK4-F1
#
_cell.length_a   1.000
_cell.length_b   1.000
_cell.length_c   1.000
_cell.angle_alpha   90.00
_cell.angle_beta   90.00
_cell.angle_gamma   90.00
#
_symmetry.space_group_name_H-M   'P 1'
#
loop_
_entity.id
_entity.type
_entity.pdbx_description
1 polymer ?
#
loop_
_entity_poly.entity_id
_entity_poly.type
_entity_poly.pdbx_seq_one_letter_code
_entity_poly.pdbx_strand_id
1 'polypeptide(L)'
;MAFVRDDLVKIVNTFKHKDQEVSLISIIFKLLLQITSDYFDQIDAINETREELFHYKKTPSGHKIEQLAELNEGLVYLTTAADNNVIAIKQFLIVADSKDNFLQLNPTEKEQLGEVKIVAEECQQMTRISSEVLERISTAYTNIINNNLNNIMNFLTIWSLVLAIPPIISGFYGMNVYLPFAGHSWAWIFSIIISLLPILLLLWILHRFHDL
;
A
#
# COMPACT_ATOMS: atom_id res chain seq x y z
N MET A 1 9.67 21.87 13.37
CA MET A 1 10.32 23.12 13.83
C MET A 1 10.81 23.06 15.28
N ALA A 2 10.06 22.49 16.25
CA ALA A 2 10.54 22.35 17.63
C ALA A 2 11.61 21.26 17.83
N PHE A 3 11.49 20.14 17.10
CA PHE A 3 12.37 18.97 17.19
C PHE A 3 13.84 19.27 16.88
N VAL A 4 14.13 19.84 15.71
CA VAL A 4 15.50 20.22 15.29
C VAL A 4 16.17 21.18 16.30
N ARG A 5 15.40 22.07 16.93
CA ARG A 5 15.92 23.02 17.93
C ARG A 5 16.39 22.29 19.19
N ASP A 6 15.64 21.30 19.64
CA ASP A 6 15.95 20.60 20.89
C ASP A 6 17.14 19.64 20.71
N ASP A 7 17.31 19.05 19.53
CA ASP A 7 18.50 18.25 19.19
C ASP A 7 19.74 19.12 18.98
N LEU A 8 19.58 20.29 18.35
CA LEU A 8 20.64 21.31 18.28
C LEU A 8 21.11 21.71 19.68
N VAL A 9 20.19 21.95 20.62
CA VAL A 9 20.52 22.33 22.00
C VAL A 9 21.20 21.17 22.75
N LYS A 10 20.75 19.93 22.59
CA LYS A 10 21.41 18.75 23.18
C LYS A 10 22.83 18.56 22.69
N ILE A 11 23.03 18.66 21.38
CA ILE A 11 24.34 18.45 20.74
C ILE A 11 25.31 19.57 21.17
N VAL A 12 24.87 20.83 21.11
CA VAL A 12 25.68 21.98 21.56
C VAL A 12 26.02 21.87 23.05
N ASN A 13 25.08 21.46 23.91
CA ASN A 13 25.34 21.29 25.35
C ASN A 13 26.27 20.11 25.65
N THR A 14 26.22 19.05 24.86
CA THR A 14 27.15 17.91 24.98
C THR A 14 28.58 18.33 24.66
N PHE A 15 28.77 19.26 23.72
CA PHE A 15 30.08 19.82 23.39
C PHE A 15 30.58 20.87 24.38
N LYS A 16 29.67 21.59 25.04
CA LYS A 16 30.04 22.58 26.07
C LYS A 16 30.72 21.97 27.31
N HIS A 17 30.58 20.65 27.50
CA HIS A 17 31.14 19.92 28.64
C HIS A 17 32.38 19.06 28.29
N LYS A 18 32.77 18.97 27.03
CA LYS A 18 34.00 18.27 26.60
C LYS A 18 35.02 19.32 26.21
N ASP A 19 36.10 19.42 26.99
CA ASP A 19 37.28 20.30 26.81
C ASP A 19 38.09 19.94 25.53
N GLN A 20 37.42 19.82 24.38
CA GLN A 20 38.01 19.58 23.07
C GLN A 20 37.66 20.76 22.16
N GLU A 21 38.65 21.32 21.47
CA GLU A 21 38.45 22.25 20.36
C GLU A 21 37.74 21.51 19.21
N VAL A 22 36.41 21.44 19.28
CA VAL A 22 35.59 20.83 18.23
C VAL A 22 35.34 21.89 17.15
N SER A 23 35.84 21.61 15.95
CA SER A 23 35.59 22.43 14.75
C SER A 23 34.09 22.57 14.47
N LEU A 24 33.68 23.75 13.99
CA LEU A 24 32.30 24.04 13.58
C LEU A 24 31.79 23.02 12.54
N ILE A 25 32.67 22.56 11.66
CA ILE A 25 32.35 21.56 10.63
C ILE A 25 32.01 20.22 11.26
N SER A 26 32.74 19.80 12.30
CA SER A 26 32.46 18.55 13.01
C SER A 26 31.10 18.58 13.71
N ILE A 27 30.68 19.75 14.23
CA ILE A 27 29.33 19.94 14.78
C ILE A 27 28.28 19.80 13.69
N ILE A 28 28.51 20.40 12.51
CA ILE A 28 27.61 20.30 11.36
C ILE A 28 27.44 18.84 10.90
N PHE A 29 28.52 18.07 10.77
CA PHE A 29 28.42 16.67 10.36
C PHE A 29 27.71 15.79 11.39
N LYS A 30 27.93 16.03 12.68
CA LYS A 30 27.20 15.31 13.74
C LYS A 30 25.72 15.67 13.75
N LEU A 31 25.37 16.93 13.48
CA LEU A 31 23.97 17.33 13.31
C LEU A 31 23.34 16.67 12.09
N LEU A 32 24.07 16.65 10.96
CA LEU A 32 23.63 15.98 9.75
C LEU A 32 23.44 14.48 9.96
N LEU A 33 24.34 13.84 10.72
CA LEU A 33 24.23 12.44 11.13
C LEU A 33 22.98 12.19 11.97
N GLN A 34 22.73 13.04 12.98
CA GLN A 34 21.53 12.93 13.82
C GLN A 34 20.26 13.06 12.99
N ILE A 35 20.16 14.11 12.17
CA ILE A 35 18.99 14.34 11.30
C ILE A 35 18.77 13.16 10.34
N THR A 36 19.86 12.58 9.82
CA THR A 36 19.77 11.40 8.94
C THR A 36 19.33 10.17 9.73
N SER A 37 19.80 10.01 10.97
CA SER A 37 19.38 8.92 11.84
C SER A 37 17.91 9.00 12.23
N ASP A 38 17.35 10.20 12.38
CA ASP A 38 15.94 10.38 12.73
C ASP A 38 14.99 9.86 11.62
N TYR A 39 15.49 9.65 10.39
CA TYR A 39 14.71 8.97 9.36
C TYR A 39 14.43 7.50 9.72
N PHE A 40 15.32 6.83 10.46
CA PHE A 40 15.06 5.45 10.88
C PHE A 40 13.81 5.34 11.74
N ASP A 41 13.66 6.23 12.73
CA ASP A 41 12.48 6.28 13.59
C ASP A 41 11.19 6.50 12.76
N GLN A 42 11.25 7.33 11.73
CA GLN A 42 10.12 7.56 10.82
C GLN A 42 9.80 6.31 9.99
N ILE A 43 10.82 5.61 9.48
CA ILE A 43 10.62 4.39 8.69
C ILE A 43 10.06 3.28 9.57
N ASP A 44 10.52 3.16 10.81
CA ASP A 44 10.00 2.19 11.77
C ASP A 44 8.53 2.47 12.13
N ALA A 45 8.17 3.73 12.38
CA ALA A 45 6.77 4.12 12.59
C ALA A 45 5.87 3.80 11.37
N ILE A 46 6.38 3.99 10.15
CA ILE A 46 5.70 3.61 8.91
C ILE A 46 5.54 2.09 8.83
N ASN A 47 6.57 1.33 9.19
CA ASN A 47 6.54 -0.13 9.18
C ASN A 47 5.55 -0.70 10.20
N GLU A 48 5.48 -0.14 11.40
CA GLU A 48 4.49 -0.49 12.43
C GLU A 48 3.06 -0.22 11.94
N THR A 49 2.81 1.00 11.45
CA THR A 49 1.49 1.38 10.89
C THR A 49 1.10 0.45 9.73
N ARG A 50 2.05 0.10 8.87
CA ARG A 50 1.84 -0.87 7.79
C ARG A 50 1.44 -2.24 8.32
N GLU A 51 2.09 -2.75 9.37
CA GLU A 51 1.74 -4.05 9.98
C GLU A 51 0.33 -4.03 10.57
N GLU A 52 -0.07 -2.95 11.23
CA GLU A 52 -1.44 -2.77 11.72
C GLU A 52 -2.47 -2.78 10.58
N LEU A 53 -2.16 -2.11 9.47
CA LEU A 53 -3.01 -2.09 8.28
C LEU A 53 -3.14 -3.47 7.64
N PHE A 54 -2.08 -4.28 7.67
CA PHE A 54 -2.02 -5.61 7.06
C PHE A 54 -2.73 -6.70 7.87
N HIS A 55 -2.94 -6.49 9.17
CA HIS A 55 -3.43 -7.49 10.11
C HIS A 55 -4.92 -7.88 9.94
N TYR A 56 -5.44 -8.13 8.73
CA TYR A 56 -6.83 -8.58 8.52
C TYR A 56 -7.01 -9.52 7.32
N LYS A 57 -7.48 -10.75 7.58
CA LYS A 57 -7.85 -11.78 6.57
C LYS A 57 -9.18 -11.51 5.84
N LYS A 58 -9.68 -10.27 5.81
CA LYS A 58 -10.97 -9.90 5.20
C LYS A 58 -10.79 -8.77 4.20
N THR A 59 -11.76 -8.60 3.30
CA THR A 59 -11.83 -7.48 2.35
C THR A 59 -11.56 -6.16 3.09
N PRO A 60 -10.54 -5.37 2.68
CA PRO A 60 -10.19 -4.14 3.37
C PRO A 60 -11.36 -3.17 3.33
N SER A 61 -11.69 -2.55 4.47
CA SER A 61 -12.68 -1.47 4.52
C SER A 61 -12.17 -0.25 3.75
N GLY A 62 -13.08 0.52 3.14
CA GLY A 62 -12.75 1.78 2.43
C GLY A 62 -11.77 2.67 3.20
N HIS A 63 -11.99 2.85 4.50
CA HIS A 63 -11.12 3.68 5.35
C HIS A 63 -9.68 3.16 5.49
N LYS A 64 -9.47 1.83 5.48
CA LYS A 64 -8.10 1.26 5.53
C LYS A 64 -7.36 1.44 4.20
N ILE A 65 -8.09 1.49 3.09
CA ILE A 65 -7.53 1.74 1.76
C ILE A 65 -7.09 3.20 1.66
N GLU A 66 -7.88 4.12 2.21
CA GLU A 66 -7.54 5.54 2.32
C GLU A 66 -6.27 5.74 3.17
N GLN A 67 -6.20 5.16 4.37
CA GLN A 67 -5.00 5.20 5.21
C GLN A 67 -3.76 4.60 4.52
N LEU A 68 -3.94 3.51 3.76
CA LEU A 68 -2.86 2.91 2.98
C LEU A 68 -2.37 3.85 1.87
N ALA A 69 -3.28 4.58 1.23
CA ALA A 69 -2.94 5.56 0.20
C ALA A 69 -2.18 6.76 0.78
N GLU A 70 -2.62 7.29 1.93
CA GLU A 70 -1.92 8.36 2.65
C GLU A 70 -0.51 7.92 3.09
N LEU A 71 -0.39 6.71 3.62
CA LEU A 71 0.90 6.12 3.99
C LEU A 71 1.82 5.99 2.78
N ASN A 72 1.26 5.60 1.62
CA ASN A 72 2.01 5.46 0.38
C ASN A 72 2.52 6.80 -0.15
N GLU A 73 1.68 7.84 -0.12
CA GLU A 73 2.09 9.20 -0.49
C GLU A 73 3.21 9.72 0.42
N GLY A 74 3.07 9.55 1.74
CA GLY A 74 4.08 9.94 2.71
C GLY A 74 5.42 9.22 2.49
N LEU A 75 5.38 7.92 2.20
CA LEU A 75 6.58 7.12 1.96
C LEU A 75 7.27 7.45 0.63
N VAL A 76 6.51 7.81 -0.41
CA VAL A 76 7.06 8.33 -1.67
C VAL A 76 7.79 9.66 -1.43
N TYR A 77 7.19 10.55 -0.63
CA TYR A 77 7.83 11.81 -0.26
C TYR A 77 9.13 11.57 0.54
N LEU A 78 9.08 10.67 1.52
CA LEU A 78 10.25 10.31 2.34
C LEU A 78 11.37 9.69 1.50
N THR A 79 11.03 8.78 0.59
CA THR A 79 11.98 8.15 -0.33
C THR A 79 12.63 9.18 -1.25
N THR A 80 11.85 10.13 -1.77
CA THR A 80 12.36 11.23 -2.61
C THR A 80 13.32 12.13 -1.82
N ALA A 81 12.98 12.44 -0.57
CA ALA A 81 13.84 13.23 0.30
C ALA A 81 15.16 12.50 0.63
N ALA A 82 15.10 11.21 0.96
CA ALA A 82 16.27 10.38 1.21
C ALA A 82 17.18 10.29 -0.03
N ASP A 83 16.59 10.10 -1.22
CA ASP A 83 17.31 10.09 -2.50
C ASP A 83 18.08 11.40 -2.73
N ASN A 84 17.41 12.54 -2.54
CA ASN A 84 18.03 13.86 -2.70
C ASN A 84 19.13 14.11 -1.66
N ASN A 85 18.95 13.68 -0.41
CA ASN A 85 19.95 13.81 0.65
C ASN A 85 21.22 13.01 0.31
N VAL A 86 21.08 11.77 -0.16
CA VAL A 86 22.23 10.95 -0.61
C VAL A 86 22.98 11.63 -1.75
N ILE A 87 22.26 12.19 -2.73
CA ILE A 87 22.88 12.93 -3.85
C ILE A 87 23.66 14.14 -3.32
N ALA A 88 23.06 14.93 -2.43
CA ALA A 88 23.70 16.11 -1.86
C ALA A 88 24.97 15.74 -1.06
N ILE A 89 24.91 14.70 -0.22
CA ILE A 89 26.06 14.22 0.57
C ILE A 89 27.17 13.71 -0.35
N LYS A 90 26.84 12.96 -1.41
CA LYS A 90 27.82 12.50 -2.41
C LYS A 90 28.50 13.67 -3.12
N GLN A 91 27.73 14.66 -3.55
CA GLN A 91 28.27 15.87 -4.19
C GLN A 91 29.19 16.64 -3.23
N PHE A 92 28.77 16.77 -1.96
CA PHE A 92 29.57 17.43 -0.94
C PHE A 92 30.91 16.70 -0.69
N LEU A 93 30.91 15.36 -0.68
CA LEU A 93 32.12 14.55 -0.55
C LEU A 93 33.06 14.71 -1.76
N ILE A 94 32.53 14.77 -2.98
CA ILE A 94 33.32 15.04 -4.20
C ILE A 94 34.00 16.42 -4.11
N VAL A 95 33.28 17.45 -3.65
CA VAL A 95 33.82 18.79 -3.47
C VAL A 95 34.89 18.81 -2.38
N ALA A 96 34.67 18.11 -1.27
CA ALA A 96 35.62 18.01 -0.16
C ALA A 96 36.92 17.25 -0.54
N ASP A 97 36.88 16.36 -1.53
CA ASP A 97 38.06 15.66 -2.04
C ASP A 97 38.72 16.35 -3.25
N SER A 98 38.13 17.42 -3.76
CA SER A 98 38.66 18.17 -4.90
C SER A 98 39.94 18.94 -4.55
N LYS A 99 40.78 19.22 -5.56
CA LYS A 99 42.04 19.98 -5.37
C LYS A 99 41.81 21.46 -5.00
N ASP A 100 40.66 22.02 -5.36
CA ASP A 100 40.21 23.38 -5.02
C ASP A 100 39.34 23.41 -3.74
N ASN A 101 39.57 22.46 -2.82
CA ASN A 101 38.78 22.32 -1.61
C ASN A 101 38.87 23.57 -0.71
N PHE A 102 37.81 24.39 -0.71
CA PHE A 102 37.67 25.56 0.16
C PHE A 102 37.38 25.20 1.62
N LEU A 103 36.89 23.99 1.92
CA LEU A 103 36.56 23.54 3.28
C LEU A 103 37.78 23.08 4.07
N GLN A 104 38.85 22.64 3.39
CA GLN A 104 40.08 22.13 3.99
C GLN A 104 39.85 21.13 5.15
N LEU A 105 38.96 20.15 4.92
CA LEU A 105 38.59 19.17 5.93
C LEU A 105 39.80 18.41 6.48
N ASN A 106 39.90 18.33 7.80
CA ASN A 106 40.90 17.48 8.46
C ASN A 106 40.53 15.99 8.32
N PRO A 107 41.45 15.05 8.62
CA PRO A 107 41.19 13.62 8.47
C PRO A 107 39.96 13.13 9.24
N THR A 108 39.73 13.66 10.45
CA THR A 108 38.57 13.32 11.30
C THR A 108 37.25 13.81 10.70
N GLU A 109 37.23 15.02 10.14
CA GLU A 109 36.04 15.58 9.47
C GLU A 109 35.69 14.81 8.19
N LYS A 110 36.70 14.34 7.43
CA LYS A 110 36.47 13.46 6.28
C LYS A 110 35.87 12.12 6.67
N GLU A 111 36.36 11.52 7.76
CA GLU A 111 35.80 10.29 8.31
C GLU A 111 34.33 10.47 8.72
N GLN A 112 34.02 11.56 9.44
CA GLN A 112 32.64 11.91 9.83
C GLN A 112 31.71 12.09 8.63
N LEU A 113 32.17 12.76 7.57
CA LEU A 113 31.38 12.90 6.35
C LEU A 113 31.15 11.55 5.65
N GLY A 114 32.15 10.67 5.68
CA GLY A 114 32.04 9.29 5.19
C GLY A 114 30.97 8.49 5.95
N GLU A 115 30.94 8.63 7.28
CA GLU A 115 29.92 8.02 8.14
C GLU A 115 28.51 8.51 7.78
N VAL A 116 28.33 9.84 7.66
CA VAL A 116 27.04 10.42 7.24
C VAL A 116 26.60 9.85 5.89
N LYS A 117 27.51 9.70 4.92
CA LYS A 117 27.19 9.10 3.62
C LYS A 117 26.67 7.66 3.78
N ILE A 118 27.34 6.84 4.58
CA ILE A 118 26.95 5.44 4.80
C ILE A 118 25.53 5.39 5.37
N VAL A 119 25.28 6.16 6.43
CA VAL A 119 23.96 6.20 7.10
C VAL A 119 22.87 6.73 6.17
N ALA A 120 23.16 7.75 5.35
CA ALA A 120 22.20 8.26 4.37
C ALA A 120 21.88 7.24 3.27
N GLU A 121 22.89 6.51 2.78
CA GLU A 121 22.69 5.43 1.81
C GLU A 121 21.85 4.29 2.40
N GLU A 122 22.08 3.93 3.67
CA GLU A 122 21.28 2.92 4.39
C GLU A 122 19.83 3.37 4.55
N CYS A 123 19.61 4.60 5.01
CA CYS A 123 18.28 5.20 5.10
C CYS A 123 17.56 5.16 3.75
N GLN A 124 18.22 5.55 2.65
CA GLN A 124 17.67 5.48 1.30
C GLN A 124 17.24 4.06 0.92
N GLN A 125 18.05 3.05 1.23
CA GLN A 125 17.69 1.66 0.93
C GLN A 125 16.45 1.24 1.73
N MET A 126 16.40 1.58 3.00
CA MET A 126 15.29 1.21 3.87
C MET A 126 13.97 1.89 3.46
N THR A 127 14.00 3.17 3.05
CA THR A 127 12.82 3.85 2.49
C THR A 127 12.34 3.20 1.20
N ARG A 128 13.26 2.83 0.30
CA ARG A 128 12.93 2.17 -0.97
C ARG A 128 12.32 0.79 -0.78
N ILE A 129 12.90 -0.04 0.10
CA ILE A 129 12.36 -1.35 0.45
C ILE A 129 10.95 -1.20 1.03
N SER A 130 10.77 -0.26 1.96
CA SER A 130 9.47 -0.01 2.58
C SER A 130 8.43 0.43 1.53
N SER A 131 8.82 1.31 0.60
CA SER A 131 7.97 1.77 -0.50
C SER A 131 7.55 0.62 -1.42
N GLU A 132 8.48 -0.26 -1.79
CA GLU A 132 8.20 -1.42 -2.63
C GLU A 132 7.24 -2.39 -1.93
N VAL A 133 7.43 -2.64 -0.64
CA VAL A 133 6.53 -3.50 0.15
C VAL A 133 5.13 -2.89 0.20
N LEU A 134 5.03 -1.58 0.42
CA LEU A 134 3.74 -0.89 0.51
C LEU A 134 2.98 -0.91 -0.82
N GLU A 135 3.68 -0.75 -1.95
CA GLU A 135 3.12 -0.89 -3.30
C GLU A 135 2.59 -2.31 -3.55
N ARG A 136 3.34 -3.34 -3.14
CA ARG A 136 2.90 -4.75 -3.23
C ARG A 136 1.63 -4.98 -2.40
N ILE A 137 1.52 -4.37 -1.22
CA ILE A 137 0.31 -4.45 -0.38
C ILE A 137 -0.87 -3.75 -1.07
N SER A 138 -0.67 -2.54 -1.58
CA SER A 138 -1.71 -1.80 -2.33
C SER A 138 -2.23 -2.59 -3.53
N THR A 139 -1.33 -3.24 -4.26
CA THR A 139 -1.67 -4.13 -5.37
C THR A 139 -2.47 -5.35 -4.89
N ALA A 140 -2.05 -5.99 -3.81
CA ALA A 140 -2.78 -7.12 -3.22
C ALA A 140 -4.20 -6.72 -2.77
N TYR A 141 -4.37 -5.54 -2.18
CA TYR A 141 -5.67 -5.01 -1.76
C TYR A 141 -6.56 -4.74 -2.97
N THR A 142 -6.01 -4.14 -4.02
CA THR A 142 -6.72 -3.93 -5.30
C THR A 142 -7.20 -5.25 -5.89
N ASN A 143 -6.37 -6.30 -5.85
CA ASN A 143 -6.75 -7.63 -6.30
C ASN A 143 -7.87 -8.25 -5.45
N ILE A 144 -7.82 -8.09 -4.12
CA ILE A 144 -8.88 -8.55 -3.22
C ILE A 144 -10.20 -7.83 -3.50
N ILE A 145 -10.16 -6.51 -3.70
CA ILE A 145 -11.34 -5.70 -4.02
C ILE A 145 -11.93 -6.14 -5.36
N ASN A 146 -11.09 -6.29 -6.38
CA ASN A 146 -11.53 -6.73 -7.71
C ASN A 146 -12.14 -8.14 -7.67
N ASN A 147 -11.55 -9.05 -6.88
CA ASN A 147 -12.12 -10.39 -6.67
C ASN A 147 -13.49 -10.29 -5.98
N ASN A 148 -13.60 -9.47 -4.93
CA ASN A 148 -14.88 -9.25 -4.24
C ASN A 148 -15.95 -8.64 -5.17
N LEU A 149 -15.58 -7.66 -6.01
CA LEU A 149 -16.48 -7.09 -7.01
C LEU A 149 -16.92 -8.15 -8.02
N ASN A 150 -16.00 -8.98 -8.50
CA ASN A 150 -16.32 -10.08 -9.41
C ASN A 150 -17.29 -11.08 -8.76
N ASN A 151 -17.08 -11.41 -7.48
CA ASN A 151 -17.98 -12.28 -6.72
C ASN A 151 -19.37 -11.68 -6.55
N ILE A 152 -19.48 -10.39 -6.23
CA ILE A 152 -20.76 -9.68 -6.11
C ILE A 152 -21.47 -9.64 -7.47
N MET A 153 -20.75 -9.33 -8.55
CA MET A 153 -21.31 -9.28 -9.90
C MET A 153 -21.84 -10.65 -10.34
N ASN A 154 -21.07 -11.71 -10.10
CA ASN A 154 -21.50 -13.09 -10.35
C ASN A 154 -22.75 -13.42 -9.54
N PHE A 155 -22.76 -13.10 -8.25
CA PHE A 155 -23.93 -13.31 -7.40
C PHE A 155 -25.18 -12.62 -7.95
N LEU A 156 -25.11 -11.31 -8.24
CA LEU A 156 -26.25 -10.55 -8.79
C LEU A 156 -26.71 -11.11 -10.14
N THR A 157 -25.76 -11.49 -11.01
CA THR A 157 -26.07 -12.04 -12.34
C THR A 157 -26.79 -13.37 -12.26
N ILE A 158 -26.31 -14.29 -11.40
CA ILE A 158 -26.95 -15.59 -11.16
C ILE A 158 -28.39 -15.39 -10.68
N TRP A 159 -28.56 -14.57 -9.64
CA TRP A 159 -29.89 -14.31 -9.07
C TRP A 159 -30.83 -13.66 -10.06
N SER A 160 -30.35 -12.68 -10.84
CA SER A 160 -31.15 -12.06 -11.89
C SER A 160 -31.64 -13.09 -12.92
N LEU A 161 -30.80 -14.05 -13.30
CA LEU A 161 -31.16 -15.07 -14.28
C LEU A 161 -32.15 -16.08 -13.70
N VAL A 162 -31.90 -16.56 -12.48
CA VAL A 162 -32.80 -17.47 -11.76
C VAL A 162 -34.18 -16.84 -11.59
N LEU A 163 -34.26 -15.55 -11.24
CA LEU A 163 -35.52 -14.83 -11.05
C LEU A 163 -36.25 -14.50 -12.36
N ALA A 164 -35.55 -14.50 -13.51
CA ALA A 164 -36.17 -14.22 -14.82
C ALA A 164 -36.93 -15.43 -15.41
N ILE A 165 -36.57 -16.66 -15.02
CA ILE A 165 -37.17 -17.89 -15.59
C ILE A 165 -38.66 -18.06 -15.23
N PRO A 166 -39.12 -17.89 -13.97
CA PRO A 166 -40.52 -18.09 -13.62
C PRO A 166 -41.49 -17.13 -14.35
N PRO A 167 -41.22 -15.81 -14.46
CA PRO A 167 -42.05 -14.89 -15.24
C PRO A 167 -42.15 -15.24 -16.72
N ILE A 168 -41.07 -15.73 -17.35
CA ILE A 168 -41.09 -16.13 -18.78
C ILE A 168 -42.09 -17.27 -18.98
N ILE A 169 -42.02 -18.30 -18.13
CA ILE A 169 -42.89 -19.48 -18.24
C ILE A 169 -44.33 -19.11 -17.88
N SER A 170 -44.53 -18.35 -16.80
CA SER A 170 -45.86 -17.83 -16.44
C SER A 170 -46.44 -16.94 -17.54
N GLY A 171 -45.61 -16.16 -18.24
CA GLY A 171 -46.00 -15.33 -19.36
C GLY A 171 -46.53 -16.16 -20.53
N PHE A 172 -45.84 -17.24 -20.91
CA PHE A 172 -46.31 -18.15 -21.97
C PHE A 172 -47.63 -18.83 -21.64
N TYR A 173 -47.87 -19.21 -20.38
CA TYR A 173 -49.16 -19.76 -19.95
C TYR A 173 -50.27 -18.69 -19.81
N GLY A 174 -49.90 -17.43 -19.53
CA GLY A 174 -50.83 -16.31 -19.42
C GLY A 174 -51.25 -15.71 -20.77
N MET A 175 -50.41 -15.86 -21.79
CA MET A 175 -50.80 -15.64 -23.18
C MET A 175 -51.67 -16.85 -23.57
N ASN A 176 -52.93 -16.65 -23.97
CA ASN A 176 -53.89 -17.70 -24.38
C ASN A 176 -53.44 -18.50 -25.63
N VAL A 177 -52.24 -19.06 -25.59
CA VAL A 177 -51.59 -19.89 -26.60
C VAL A 177 -51.92 -21.32 -26.25
N TYR A 178 -52.36 -22.09 -27.25
CA TYR A 178 -52.78 -23.48 -27.07
C TYR A 178 -51.56 -24.36 -26.79
N LEU A 179 -51.14 -24.42 -25.54
CA LEU A 179 -50.04 -25.25 -25.08
C LEU A 179 -50.50 -26.72 -24.92
N PRO A 180 -49.69 -27.71 -25.33
CA PRO A 180 -49.92 -29.09 -24.95
C PRO A 180 -49.97 -29.17 -23.40
N PHE A 181 -50.90 -29.95 -22.86
CA PHE A 181 -51.20 -30.10 -21.41
C PHE A 181 -52.05 -29.02 -20.73
N ALA A 182 -52.48 -27.94 -21.41
CA ALA A 182 -53.29 -26.88 -20.80
C ALA A 182 -54.71 -27.31 -20.34
N GLY A 183 -55.28 -28.39 -20.92
CA GLY A 183 -56.64 -28.86 -20.61
C GLY A 183 -56.77 -29.77 -19.38
N HIS A 184 -55.69 -29.99 -18.63
CA HIS A 184 -55.65 -30.96 -17.55
C HIS A 184 -55.44 -30.30 -16.17
N SER A 185 -56.14 -30.77 -15.13
CA SER A 185 -56.08 -30.19 -13.76
C SER A 185 -54.70 -30.19 -13.08
N TRP A 186 -53.70 -30.87 -13.66
CA TRP A 186 -52.32 -30.99 -13.21
C TRP A 186 -51.33 -30.15 -14.04
N ALA A 187 -51.82 -29.34 -14.99
CA ALA A 187 -51.00 -28.46 -15.85
C ALA A 187 -50.11 -27.50 -15.03
N TRP A 188 -50.58 -27.05 -13.88
CA TRP A 188 -49.82 -26.17 -12.97
C TRP A 188 -48.56 -26.86 -12.41
N ILE A 189 -48.61 -28.17 -12.14
CA ILE A 189 -47.45 -28.96 -11.67
C ILE A 189 -46.42 -29.09 -12.79
N PHE A 190 -46.89 -29.35 -14.02
CA PHE A 190 -46.04 -29.45 -15.19
C PHE A 190 -45.32 -28.12 -15.48
N SER A 191 -46.03 -26.99 -15.31
CA SER A 191 -45.45 -25.64 -15.42
C SER A 191 -44.35 -25.39 -14.37
N ILE A 192 -44.51 -25.90 -13.14
CA ILE A 192 -43.47 -25.78 -12.11
C ILE A 192 -42.26 -26.63 -12.49
N ILE A 193 -42.46 -27.89 -12.91
CA ILE A 193 -41.37 -28.79 -13.28
C ILE A 193 -40.56 -28.24 -14.47
N ILE A 194 -41.24 -27.73 -15.51
CA ILE A 194 -40.56 -27.16 -16.68
C ILE A 194 -39.86 -25.83 -16.37
N SER A 195 -40.23 -25.15 -15.28
CA SER A 195 -39.50 -23.98 -14.77
C SER A 195 -38.29 -24.32 -13.92
N LEU A 196 -38.37 -25.41 -13.14
CA LEU A 196 -37.29 -25.85 -12.27
C LEU A 196 -36.13 -26.48 -13.06
N LEU A 197 -36.43 -27.23 -14.13
CA LEU A 197 -35.43 -27.92 -14.93
C LEU A 197 -34.35 -26.97 -15.53
N PRO A 198 -34.70 -25.87 -16.21
CA PRO A 198 -33.72 -24.91 -16.72
C PRO A 198 -33.01 -24.14 -15.59
N ILE A 199 -33.66 -23.86 -14.46
CA ILE A 199 -33.00 -23.24 -13.29
C ILE A 199 -31.91 -24.17 -12.74
N LEU A 200 -32.22 -25.44 -12.53
CA LEU A 200 -31.27 -26.43 -12.01
C LEU A 200 -30.11 -26.67 -12.98
N LEU A 201 -30.39 -26.74 -14.29
CA LEU A 201 -29.38 -26.91 -15.32
C LEU A 201 -28.44 -25.70 -15.37
N LEU A 202 -28.99 -24.49 -15.21
CA LEU A 202 -28.22 -23.26 -15.17
C LEU A 202 -27.35 -23.15 -13.92
N LEU A 203 -27.90 -23.44 -12.74
CA LEU A 203 -27.13 -23.49 -11.49
C LEU A 203 -26.00 -24.53 -11.58
N TRP A 204 -26.26 -25.69 -12.20
CA TRP A 204 -25.26 -26.73 -12.41
C TRP A 204 -24.15 -26.31 -13.36
N ILE A 205 -24.49 -25.72 -14.52
CA ILE A 205 -23.50 -25.15 -15.45
C ILE A 205 -22.67 -24.08 -14.76
N LEU A 206 -23.32 -23.21 -13.98
CA LEU A 206 -22.64 -22.07 -13.39
C LEU A 206 -21.69 -22.51 -12.27
N HIS A 207 -22.07 -23.49 -11.45
CA HIS A 207 -21.18 -24.14 -10.48
C HIS A 207 -20.05 -24.95 -11.15
N ARG A 208 -20.23 -25.41 -12.40
CA ARG A 208 -19.20 -26.16 -13.15
C ARG A 208 -18.18 -25.23 -13.82
N PHE A 209 -18.58 -24.03 -14.23
CA PHE A 209 -17.76 -23.11 -15.04
C PHE A 209 -17.24 -21.89 -14.28
N HIS A 210 -17.94 -21.42 -13.25
CA HIS A 210 -17.47 -20.41 -12.32
C HIS A 210 -17.22 -21.10 -10.99
N ASP A 211 -15.97 -21.24 -10.60
CA ASP A 211 -15.59 -21.71 -9.27
C ASP A 211 -16.27 -20.82 -8.20
N LEU A 212 -17.39 -21.32 -7.66
CA LEU A 212 -18.03 -20.83 -6.44
C LEU A 212 -17.39 -21.53 -5.23
#